data_AF-A0A2H9TM32-F1
#
_entry.id   AF-A0A2H9TM32-F1
#
_cell.length_a   1.000
_cell.length_b   1.000
_cell.length_c   1.000
_cell.angle_alpha   90.00
_cell.angle_beta   90.00
_cell.angle_gamma   90.00
#
_symmetry.space_group_name_H-M   'P 1'
#
loop_
_entity.id
_entity.type
_entity.pdbx_description
1 polymer ?
#
loop_
_entity_poly.entity_id
_entity_poly.type
_entity_poly.pdbx_seq_one_letter_code
_entity_poly.pdbx_strand_id
1 'polypeptide(L)'
;MHNLDRYPLMIKAVLGGGGKGMRIVQQREEFDEMLESSRREARKSFNDDRVLLERYIERPRHIEPGLSEGQRHELGEMAVAAAKAVKYVGAGTVEFIFDCDTGKFYFMEMNTRLQVEHPVTEMITGLDLVHWQIHVPDSQPF
;
A
#
# COMPACT_ATOMS: atom_id res chain seq x y z
N MET A 1 3.53 14.98 19.77
CA MET A 1 2.35 14.34 20.40
C MET A 1 1.80 13.34 19.40
N HIS A 2 2.05 12.05 19.59
CA HIS A 2 1.68 11.00 18.64
C HIS A 2 0.16 10.78 18.69
N ASN A 3 -0.50 10.84 17.54
CA ASN A 3 -1.95 10.78 17.34
C ASN A 3 -2.53 9.35 17.52
N LEU A 4 -2.03 8.58 18.49
CA LEU A 4 -2.45 7.20 18.77
C LEU A 4 -3.59 7.12 19.83
N ASP A 5 -4.08 8.27 20.30
CA ASP A 5 -5.24 8.35 21.20
C ASP A 5 -6.59 8.31 20.46
N ARG A 6 -6.58 8.11 19.14
CA ARG A 6 -7.78 8.09 18.31
C ARG A 6 -7.93 6.72 17.64
N TYR A 7 -8.94 5.99 18.10
CA TYR A 7 -9.45 4.79 17.46
C TYR A 7 -10.44 5.15 16.33
N PRO A 8 -10.64 4.27 15.33
CA PRO A 8 -10.01 2.96 15.16
C PRO A 8 -8.56 3.00 14.64
N LEU A 9 -7.78 1.97 15.01
CA LEU A 9 -6.40 1.76 14.58
C LEU A 9 -6.26 0.48 13.75
N MET A 10 -5.27 0.42 12.89
CA MET A 10 -4.86 -0.76 12.14
C MET A 10 -3.47 -1.20 12.61
N ILE A 11 -3.34 -2.45 13.02
CA ILE A 11 -2.06 -3.13 13.27
C ILE A 11 -1.68 -3.87 11.99
N LYS A 12 -0.45 -3.71 11.51
CA LYS A 12 0.08 -4.39 10.31
C LYS A 12 1.42 -5.05 10.61
N ALA A 13 1.60 -6.32 10.25
CA ALA A 13 2.92 -6.95 10.29
C ALA A 13 3.91 -6.22 9.34
N VAL A 14 5.14 -5.97 9.79
CA VAL A 14 6.15 -5.22 9.00
C VAL A 14 6.49 -5.94 7.69
N LEU A 15 6.59 -7.26 7.72
CA LEU A 15 6.87 -8.11 6.56
C LEU A 15 5.59 -8.78 6.01
N GLY A 16 4.42 -8.24 6.40
CA GLY A 16 3.12 -8.76 5.98
C GLY A 16 2.86 -8.58 4.49
N GLY A 17 1.90 -9.35 3.98
CA GLY A 17 1.41 -9.24 2.61
C GLY A 17 0.13 -10.05 2.42
N GLY A 18 -0.78 -9.57 1.56
CA GLY A 18 -2.01 -10.28 1.20
C GLY A 18 -2.97 -10.55 2.36
N GLY A 19 -3.13 -9.61 3.31
CA GLY A 19 -4.09 -9.75 4.40
C GLY A 19 -3.53 -10.26 5.73
N LYS A 20 -2.38 -10.95 5.70
CA LYS A 20 -1.87 -11.70 6.86
C LYS A 20 -1.21 -10.79 7.90
N GLY A 21 -1.53 -11.03 9.17
CA GLY A 21 -0.99 -10.28 10.29
C GLY A 21 -1.54 -8.85 10.43
N MET A 22 -2.76 -8.60 9.91
CA MET A 22 -3.47 -7.34 10.09
C MET A 22 -4.61 -7.46 11.10
N ARG A 23 -4.79 -6.45 11.97
CA ARG A 23 -5.91 -6.35 12.92
C ARG A 23 -6.42 -4.93 13.01
N ILE A 24 -7.74 -4.78 13.01
CA ILE A 24 -8.40 -3.50 13.32
C ILE A 24 -8.67 -3.49 14.82
N VAL A 25 -8.34 -2.39 15.49
CA VAL A 25 -8.62 -2.16 16.90
C VAL A 25 -9.64 -1.02 16.99
N GLN A 26 -10.82 -1.30 17.53
CA GLN A 26 -11.91 -0.32 17.58
C GLN A 26 -11.84 0.56 18.82
N GLN A 27 -11.21 0.08 19.90
CA GLN A 27 -11.14 0.78 21.17
C GLN A 27 -9.91 0.37 21.99
N ARG A 28 -9.58 1.15 23.02
CA ARG A 28 -8.38 1.01 23.84
C ARG A 28 -8.25 -0.37 24.48
N GLU A 29 -9.37 -0.91 24.91
CA GLU A 29 -9.48 -2.12 25.71
C GLU A 29 -9.08 -3.38 24.90
N GLU A 30 -9.23 -3.34 23.58
CA GLU A 30 -8.91 -4.45 22.67
C GLU A 30 -7.44 -4.45 22.23
N PHE A 31 -6.71 -3.37 22.52
CA PHE A 31 -5.42 -3.10 21.89
C PHE A 31 -4.38 -4.18 22.20
N ASP A 32 -4.21 -4.53 23.47
CA ASP A 32 -3.18 -5.49 23.88
C ASP A 32 -3.45 -6.90 23.32
N GLU A 33 -4.73 -7.30 23.28
CA GLU A 33 -5.13 -8.60 22.71
C GLU A 33 -4.86 -8.65 21.20
N MET A 34 -5.27 -7.62 20.47
CA MET A 34 -5.07 -7.55 19.02
C MET A 34 -3.60 -7.42 18.64
N LEU A 35 -2.81 -6.70 19.45
CA LEU A 35 -1.37 -6.59 19.28
C LEU A 35 -0.70 -7.95 19.39
N GLU A 36 -0.95 -8.69 20.47
CA GLU A 36 -0.37 -10.01 20.69
C GLU A 36 -0.86 -11.03 19.64
N SER A 37 -2.12 -10.94 19.21
CA SER A 37 -2.66 -11.74 18.10
C SER A 37 -1.90 -11.49 16.80
N SER A 38 -1.67 -10.22 16.45
CA SER A 38 -0.91 -9.82 15.25
C SER A 38 0.54 -10.29 15.30
N ARG A 39 1.21 -10.12 16.45
CA ARG A 39 2.61 -10.55 16.65
C ARG A 39 2.78 -12.05 16.50
N ARG A 40 1.86 -12.86 17.05
CA ARG A 40 1.90 -14.32 16.90
C ARG A 40 1.74 -14.75 15.45
N GLU A 41 0.80 -14.15 14.72
CA GLU A 41 0.59 -14.46 13.30
C GLU A 41 1.80 -14.03 12.45
N ALA A 42 2.36 -12.85 12.73
CA ALA A 42 3.55 -12.35 12.06
C ALA A 42 4.75 -13.29 12.29
N ARG A 43 5.01 -13.67 13.55
CA ARG A 43 6.08 -14.63 13.89
C ARG A 43 5.89 -15.96 13.17
N LYS A 44 4.66 -16.49 13.15
CA LYS A 44 4.36 -17.76 12.50
C LYS A 44 4.53 -17.71 10.97
N SER A 45 4.17 -16.60 10.35
CA SER A 45 4.11 -16.48 8.88
C SER A 45 5.43 -15.99 8.28
N PHE A 46 6.14 -15.11 8.99
CA PHE A 46 7.27 -14.35 8.46
C PHE A 46 8.54 -14.46 9.32
N ASN A 47 8.49 -15.22 10.43
CA ASN A 47 9.58 -15.30 11.41
C ASN A 47 10.03 -13.92 11.95
N ASP A 48 9.09 -12.97 12.01
CA ASP A 48 9.27 -11.60 12.48
C ASP A 48 8.01 -11.18 13.25
N ASP A 49 8.16 -10.67 14.47
CA ASP A 49 7.04 -10.26 15.33
C ASP A 49 6.84 -8.74 15.37
N ARG A 50 7.58 -7.96 14.57
CA ARG A 50 7.41 -6.52 14.51
C ARG A 50 6.15 -6.16 13.76
N VAL A 51 5.46 -5.16 14.30
CA VAL A 51 4.22 -4.62 13.74
C VAL A 51 4.30 -3.09 13.67
N LEU A 52 3.52 -2.53 12.75
CA LEU A 52 3.26 -1.10 12.58
C LEU A 52 1.86 -0.77 13.07
N LEU A 53 1.66 0.48 13.49
CA LEU A 53 0.37 1.03 13.85
C LEU A 53 0.04 2.20 12.93
N GLU A 54 -1.13 2.14 12.33
CA GLU A 54 -1.67 3.18 11.44
C GLU A 54 -3.09 3.53 11.88
N ARG A 55 -3.57 4.71 11.49
CA ARG A 55 -5.00 5.05 11.67
C ARG A 55 -5.82 4.19 10.71
N TYR A 56 -6.92 3.62 11.19
CA TYR A 56 -7.86 2.92 10.32
C TYR A 56 -8.79 3.93 9.62
N ILE A 57 -8.96 3.76 8.31
CA ILE A 57 -9.93 4.51 7.50
C ILE A 57 -11.18 3.63 7.38
N GLU A 58 -12.32 4.10 7.88
CA GLU A 58 -13.54 3.29 7.99
C GLU A 58 -14.28 3.08 6.66
N ARG A 59 -14.17 4.06 5.76
CA ARG A 59 -14.75 4.00 4.41
C ARG A 59 -13.66 4.05 3.33
N PRO A 60 -12.73 3.07 3.31
CA PRO A 60 -11.66 3.06 2.36
C PRO A 60 -12.17 2.55 1.01
N ARG A 61 -11.56 3.04 -0.07
CA ARG A 61 -11.59 2.36 -1.36
C ARG A 61 -10.16 2.01 -1.77
N HIS A 62 -9.94 0.73 -2.04
CA HIS A 62 -8.82 0.30 -2.88
C HIS A 62 -9.14 0.80 -4.29
N ILE A 63 -8.25 1.56 -4.90
CA ILE A 63 -8.59 2.44 -6.02
C ILE A 63 -9.17 1.63 -7.19
N GLU A 64 -10.45 1.89 -7.50
CA GLU A 64 -11.29 1.25 -8.53
C GLU A 64 -12.27 2.31 -9.09
N PRO A 65 -12.93 2.11 -10.26
CA PRO A 65 -13.36 3.17 -11.18
C PRO A 65 -14.21 4.29 -10.58
N GLY A 66 -14.02 5.51 -11.10
CA GLY A 66 -14.79 6.70 -10.71
C GLY A 66 -13.96 7.94 -10.32
N LEU A 67 -12.63 7.85 -10.36
CA LEU A 67 -11.77 9.02 -10.17
C LEU A 67 -11.93 10.00 -11.34
N SER A 68 -11.98 11.30 -11.04
CA SER A 68 -11.87 12.36 -12.04
C SER A 68 -10.48 12.39 -12.68
N GLU A 69 -10.34 13.08 -13.81
CA GLU A 69 -9.04 13.23 -14.48
C GLU A 69 -7.99 13.91 -13.57
N GLY A 70 -8.39 14.96 -12.85
CA GLY A 70 -7.52 15.64 -11.90
C GLY A 70 -7.04 14.73 -10.76
N GLN A 71 -7.94 13.89 -10.22
CA GLN A 71 -7.58 12.92 -9.18
C GLN A 71 -6.63 11.84 -9.70
N ARG A 72 -6.83 11.37 -10.95
CA ARG A 72 -5.91 10.42 -11.58
C ARG A 72 -4.52 11.03 -11.76
N HIS A 73 -4.46 12.30 -12.14
CA HIS A 73 -3.20 13.02 -12.29
C HIS A 73 -2.47 13.18 -10.96
N GLU A 74 -3.17 13.67 -9.92
CA GLU A 74 -2.61 13.83 -8.57
C GLU A 74 -2.07 12.51 -8.01
N LEU A 75 -2.83 11.42 -8.15
CA LEU A 75 -2.40 10.09 -7.73
C LEU A 75 -1.13 9.63 -8.47
N GLY A 76 -1.07 9.88 -9.78
CA GLY A 76 0.10 9.56 -10.61
C GLY A 76 1.34 10.35 -10.18
N GLU A 77 1.20 11.65 -9.90
CA GLU A 77 2.30 12.48 -9.41
C GLU A 77 2.81 11.98 -8.05
N MET A 78 1.91 11.61 -7.13
CA MET A 78 2.27 11.03 -5.83
C MET A 78 3.04 9.72 -5.99
N ALA A 79 2.59 8.83 -6.88
CA ALA A 79 3.25 7.56 -7.15
C ALA A 79 4.66 7.76 -7.74
N VAL A 80 4.80 8.66 -8.72
CA VAL A 80 6.10 9.00 -9.32
C VAL A 80 7.03 9.64 -8.29
N ALA A 81 6.52 10.52 -7.43
CA ALA A 81 7.30 11.14 -6.37
C ALA A 81 7.83 10.09 -5.37
N ALA A 82 6.99 9.13 -4.97
CA ALA A 82 7.39 8.03 -4.09
C ALA A 82 8.49 7.16 -4.72
N ALA A 83 8.34 6.77 -5.99
CA ALA A 83 9.34 5.98 -6.71
C ALA A 83 10.68 6.73 -6.86
N LYS A 84 10.64 8.04 -7.18
CA LYS A 84 11.85 8.88 -7.29
C LYS A 84 12.56 9.03 -5.95
N ALA A 85 11.82 9.18 -4.85
CA ALA A 85 12.40 9.34 -3.51
C ALA A 85 13.30 8.17 -3.10
N VAL A 86 12.97 6.95 -3.55
CA VAL A 86 13.74 5.73 -3.27
C VAL A 86 14.64 5.29 -4.44
N LYS A 87 14.74 6.11 -5.50
CA LYS A 87 15.47 5.79 -6.74
C LYS A 87 15.06 4.43 -7.32
N TYR A 88 13.76 4.16 -7.34
CA TYR A 88 13.22 2.88 -7.78
C TYR A 88 13.53 2.60 -9.25
N VAL A 89 13.88 1.36 -9.57
CA VAL A 89 14.16 0.87 -10.92
C VAL A 89 13.39 -0.43 -11.13
N GLY A 90 12.75 -0.58 -12.28
CA GLY A 90 11.91 -1.72 -12.63
C GLY A 90 10.41 -1.42 -12.51
N ALA A 91 9.58 -2.46 -12.63
CA ALA A 91 8.14 -2.35 -12.50
C ALA A 91 7.70 -2.60 -11.05
N GLY A 92 6.86 -1.70 -10.55
CA GLY A 92 6.26 -1.81 -9.23
C GLY A 92 4.98 -0.99 -9.15
N THR A 93 4.19 -1.25 -8.11
CA THR A 93 2.92 -0.56 -7.86
C THR A 93 3.00 0.21 -6.56
N VAL A 94 2.56 1.45 -6.58
CA VAL A 94 2.32 2.25 -5.36
C VAL A 94 0.84 2.18 -5.04
N GLU A 95 0.50 1.67 -3.87
CA GLU A 95 -0.88 1.49 -3.44
C GLU A 95 -1.30 2.61 -2.50
N PHE A 96 -2.53 3.08 -2.71
CA PHE A 96 -3.13 4.15 -1.94
C PHE A 96 -4.52 3.74 -1.47
N ILE A 97 -4.90 4.25 -0.31
CA ILE A 97 -6.28 4.24 0.17
C ILE A 97 -6.90 5.59 -0.17
N PHE A 98 -8.06 5.55 -0.82
CA PHE A 98 -8.92 6.73 -0.95
C PHE A 98 -9.92 6.77 0.21
N ASP A 99 -9.86 7.82 1.01
CA ASP A 99 -10.82 8.10 2.07
C ASP A 99 -12.06 8.77 1.48
N CYS A 100 -13.18 8.04 1.42
CA CYS A 100 -14.42 8.53 0.84
C CYS A 100 -15.04 9.71 1.59
N ASP A 101 -14.71 9.89 2.88
CA ASP A 101 -15.29 10.95 3.70
C ASP A 101 -14.53 12.27 3.51
N THR A 102 -13.20 12.20 3.36
CA THR A 102 -12.37 13.40 3.17
C THR A 102 -11.98 13.68 1.72
N GLY A 103 -12.14 12.70 0.82
CA GLY A 103 -11.72 12.80 -0.57
C GLY A 103 -10.20 12.80 -0.76
N LYS A 104 -9.44 12.31 0.22
CA LYS A 104 -7.97 12.33 0.22
C LYS A 104 -7.37 10.95 -0.05
N PHE A 105 -6.19 10.95 -0.66
CA PHE A 105 -5.37 9.76 -0.86
C PHE A 105 -4.32 9.63 0.25
N TYR A 106 -4.13 8.40 0.73
CA TYR A 106 -3.11 8.05 1.71
C TYR A 106 -2.29 6.88 1.17
N PHE A 107 -0.97 7.03 1.15
CA PHE A 107 -0.06 5.93 0.79
C PHE A 107 -0.25 4.75 1.76
N MET A 108 -0.32 3.54 1.21
CA MET A 108 -0.49 2.32 2.00
C MET A 108 0.76 1.43 1.94
N GLU A 109 1.20 1.11 0.72
CA GLU A 109 2.40 0.32 0.49
C GLU A 109 2.94 0.51 -0.93
N MET A 110 4.14 -0.02 -1.17
CA MET A 110 4.69 -0.14 -2.51
C MET A 110 5.07 -1.60 -2.76
N ASN A 111 4.42 -2.21 -3.73
CA ASN A 111 4.79 -3.53 -4.24
C ASN A 111 5.94 -3.35 -5.24
N THR A 112 7.15 -3.70 -4.83
CA THR A 112 8.39 -3.56 -5.62
C THR A 112 8.57 -4.67 -6.66
N ARG A 113 7.47 -5.13 -7.24
CA ARG A 113 7.38 -6.16 -8.27
C ARG A 113 6.13 -5.94 -9.11
N LEU A 114 6.12 -6.52 -10.31
CA LEU A 114 4.91 -6.61 -11.12
C LEU A 114 3.82 -7.40 -10.37
N GLN A 115 2.57 -6.94 -10.47
CA GLN A 115 1.41 -7.55 -9.84
C GLN A 115 0.59 -8.38 -10.83
N VAL A 116 -0.33 -9.21 -10.34
CA VAL A 116 -1.12 -10.14 -11.16
C VAL A 116 -2.05 -9.42 -12.11
N GLU A 117 -2.52 -8.24 -11.71
CA GLU A 117 -3.48 -7.37 -12.39
C GLU A 117 -2.86 -6.47 -13.48
N HIS A 118 -1.54 -6.54 -13.72
CA HIS A 118 -0.87 -5.76 -14.77
C HIS A 118 -1.45 -5.91 -16.20
N PRO A 119 -2.03 -7.04 -16.63
CA PRO A 119 -2.53 -7.18 -18.01
C PRO A 119 -3.64 -6.17 -18.36
N VAL A 120 -4.39 -5.67 -17.37
CA VAL A 120 -5.40 -4.64 -17.59
C VAL A 120 -4.74 -3.29 -17.95
N THR A 121 -3.65 -2.95 -17.27
CA THR A 121 -2.86 -1.74 -17.57
C THR A 121 -2.24 -1.82 -18.96
N GLU A 122 -1.67 -2.96 -19.32
CA GLU A 122 -1.11 -3.20 -20.66
C GLU A 122 -2.18 -3.03 -21.76
N MET A 123 -3.37 -3.60 -21.54
CA MET A 123 -4.48 -3.50 -22.48
C MET A 123 -4.96 -2.06 -22.72
N ILE A 124 -4.98 -1.22 -21.69
CA ILE A 124 -5.46 0.18 -21.79
C ILE A 124 -4.36 1.10 -22.34
N THR A 125 -3.10 0.84 -22.01
CA THR A 125 -1.97 1.72 -22.37
C THR A 125 -1.27 1.31 -23.67
N GLY A 126 -1.39 0.05 -24.08
CA GLY A 126 -0.62 -0.53 -25.18
C GLY A 126 0.85 -0.80 -24.86
N LEU A 127 1.25 -0.70 -23.58
CA LEU A 127 2.62 -0.97 -23.12
C LEU A 127 2.77 -2.44 -22.74
N ASP A 128 3.95 -3.01 -22.98
CA ASP A 128 4.34 -4.36 -22.52
C ASP A 128 5.30 -4.21 -21.33
N LEU A 129 4.74 -4.30 -20.12
CA LEU A 129 5.44 -4.05 -18.87
C LEU A 129 6.42 -5.19 -18.55
N VAL A 130 6.11 -6.42 -18.96
CA VAL A 130 7.01 -7.57 -18.81
C VAL A 130 8.23 -7.41 -19.71
N HIS A 131 8.02 -7.04 -20.98
CA HIS A 131 9.10 -6.75 -21.91
C HIS A 131 9.98 -5.62 -21.37
N TRP A 132 9.38 -4.54 -20.88
CA TRP A 132 10.11 -3.41 -20.30
C TRP A 132 10.95 -3.84 -19.09
N GLN A 133 10.42 -4.71 -18.22
CA GLN A 133 11.16 -5.20 -17.05
C GLN A 133 12.39 -6.05 -17.44
N ILE A 134 12.32 -6.82 -18.53
CA ILE A 134 13.46 -7.61 -19.05
C ILE A 134 14.50 -6.71 -19.73
N HIS A 135 14.04 -5.67 -20.43
CA HIS A 135 14.87 -4.81 -21.26
C HIS A 135 15.17 -3.47 -20.62
N VAL A 136 14.96 -3.31 -19.30
CA VAL A 136 15.36 -2.08 -18.59
C VAL A 136 16.84 -1.87 -18.90
N PRO A 137 17.23 -0.81 -19.62
CA PRO A 137 18.62 -0.59 -19.93
C PRO A 137 19.35 -0.45 -18.60
N ASP A 138 20.44 -1.20 -18.43
CA ASP A 138 21.37 -0.98 -17.33
C ASP A 138 21.69 0.52 -17.33
N SER A 139 21.13 1.26 -16.37
CA SER A 139 21.42 2.66 -16.06
C SER A 139 21.02 3.79 -17.04
N GLN A 140 19.98 3.66 -17.89
CA GLN A 140 19.36 4.86 -18.49
C GLN A 140 18.04 5.25 -17.80
N PRO A 141 17.94 6.44 -17.20
CA PRO A 141 16.65 6.96 -16.72
C PRO A 141 15.74 7.31 -17.91
N PHE A 142 14.45 7.04 -17.76
CA PHE A 142 13.39 7.53 -18.64
C PHE A 142 13.18 9.04 -18.47
#